data_AF-A0A5M8QP09-F1
#
_entry.id   AF-A0A5M8QP09-F1
#
_cell.length_a   1.000
_cell.length_b   1.000
_cell.length_c   1.000
_cell.angle_alpha   90.00
_cell.angle_beta   90.00
_cell.angle_gamma   90.00
#
_symmetry.space_group_name_H-M   'P 1'
#
loop_
_entity.id
_entity.type
_entity.pdbx_description
1 polymer ?
#
loop_
_entity_poly.entity_id
_entity_poly.type
_entity_poly.pdbx_seq_one_letter_code
_entity_poly.pdbx_strand_id
1 'polypeptide(L)'
;MTKVNFDTNIHEIEHQEDDLYDDHYEGSQESFLLIFKKWSTKILLWLCILEIIFFPQLTVAFGILYSLFGWMLIDKFVLKKNIVLKYPLTSIIIIGYGLCSFYFPIPATLSEGKSIIFNLDIPNTVFLQGMLSLTVVVISFLVYVNIQNTITSKSLIRKILNKSGFYAAPSDFQIWSMGIIGLVSLFYIYYTGNNTSENATSFSKLLQGFFPFAYCPYFLFFKNLYSRSNPKKSSIAIFLAYSAVILLLAFMTNHRATFMKVIMGLGFTYLLGLFLQRFSFQLFTPKKIFIGLVLFYLLTGPLVDLGLAMVAARAYKNSTSSLGLVTKTIDIYMDDKALDKTRKRWEGIVVTNKRWDEHYVDNIFLGRLSNLKAADLSLYHSERIQNTAKMRNFLYNQITSLLPSPVLNLLDIELDKVSINKASYGDYLYYLSTGDSYGLQSKRQAQINGAGMAAFDYWYLLILFIVMIPLFWLIDLLTFTIDNTTYITVPALTIMPMIMTLFNFEGLSTFISFILRGWIQLVLIYIVLIKITNVMKKFV
;
A
#
# COMPACT_ATOMS: atom_id res chain seq x y z
N MET A 1 3.77 -10.06 57.79
CA MET A 1 3.14 -8.97 58.56
C MET A 1 4.18 -7.91 58.80
N THR A 2 4.18 -6.87 57.96
CA THR A 2 4.89 -5.61 58.20
C THR A 2 4.23 -4.58 57.29
N LYS A 3 3.43 -3.69 57.90
CA LYS A 3 2.86 -2.52 57.23
C LYS A 3 3.97 -1.48 57.11
N VAL A 4 4.18 -0.94 55.92
CA VAL A 4 5.00 0.26 55.71
C VAL A 4 4.06 1.37 55.23
N ASN A 5 4.04 2.45 56.02
CA ASN A 5 3.27 3.67 55.81
C ASN A 5 3.71 4.37 54.51
N PHE A 6 2.74 4.72 53.68
CA PHE A 6 2.86 5.79 52.69
C PHE A 6 2.24 7.03 53.30
N ASP A 7 3.08 7.93 53.81
CA ASP A 7 2.75 9.35 54.01
C ASP A 7 4.02 10.08 54.45
N THR A 8 4.74 10.67 53.50
CA THR A 8 5.56 11.88 53.64
C THR A 8 6.23 12.22 52.31
N ASN A 9 6.33 13.52 52.03
CA ASN A 9 7.01 14.18 50.90
C ASN A 9 6.18 14.42 49.62
N ILE A 10 5.10 15.20 49.77
CA ILE A 10 4.43 15.91 48.66
C ILE A 10 4.87 17.38 48.55
N HIS A 11 5.73 17.89 49.46
CA HIS A 11 6.13 19.31 49.46
C HIS A 11 7.60 19.60 49.08
N GLU A 12 8.32 18.64 48.50
CA GLU A 12 9.73 18.83 48.06
C GLU A 12 9.96 18.58 46.57
N ILE A 13 8.89 18.47 45.76
CA ILE A 13 8.99 18.27 44.30
C ILE A 13 8.65 19.56 43.51
N GLU A 14 8.06 20.58 44.14
CA GLU A 14 7.63 21.82 43.48
C GLU A 14 8.74 22.84 43.19
N HIS A 15 10.01 22.55 43.49
CA HIS A 15 11.13 23.48 43.21
C HIS A 15 12.32 22.85 42.46
N GLN A 16 12.10 21.73 41.75
CA GLN A 16 13.10 21.11 40.87
C GLN A 16 12.58 20.80 39.45
N GLU A 17 11.46 21.39 39.05
CA GLU A 17 10.86 21.25 37.70
C GLU A 17 11.18 22.41 36.74
N ASP A 18 11.87 23.47 37.19
CA ASP A 18 12.08 24.69 36.38
C ASP A 18 13.46 24.80 35.68
N ASP A 19 14.40 23.86 35.88
CA ASP A 19 15.77 23.98 35.34
C ASP A 19 16.16 22.93 34.28
N LEU A 20 15.20 22.31 33.59
CA LEU A 20 15.49 21.38 32.47
C LEU A 20 14.78 21.71 31.15
N TYR A 21 14.28 22.94 31.04
CA TYR A 21 13.70 23.51 29.84
C TYR A 21 14.29 24.91 29.60
N ASP A 22 15.59 25.01 29.33
CA ASP A 22 16.05 26.05 28.41
C ASP A 22 17.39 25.74 27.77
N ASP A 23 17.59 26.35 26.60
CA ASP A 23 18.81 26.37 25.77
C ASP A 23 19.12 25.12 24.93
N HIS A 24 18.28 24.89 23.91
CA HIS A 24 18.69 25.10 22.51
C HIS A 24 17.54 24.77 21.55
N TYR A 25 17.30 25.69 20.59
CA TYR A 25 16.37 25.64 19.44
C TYR A 25 15.02 26.37 19.55
N GLU A 26 15.04 27.63 20.00
CA GLU A 26 14.10 28.64 19.48
C GLU A 26 14.62 29.22 18.15
N GLY A 27 14.33 28.49 17.08
CA GLY A 27 14.35 29.00 15.71
C GLY A 27 13.24 28.28 14.98
N SER A 28 12.26 29.02 14.49
CA SER A 28 11.01 28.52 13.86
C SER A 28 11.26 27.57 12.69
N GLN A 29 11.57 26.30 12.97
CA GLN A 29 11.64 25.29 11.93
C GLN A 29 10.21 25.03 11.44
N GLU A 30 9.90 25.53 10.23
CA GLU A 30 8.67 25.18 9.52
C GLU A 30 8.49 23.66 9.55
N SER A 31 7.34 23.19 10.06
CA SER A 31 6.97 21.77 10.03
C SER A 31 7.09 21.23 8.60
N PHE A 32 7.67 20.03 8.42
CA PHE A 32 7.73 19.35 7.12
C PHE A 32 6.38 19.36 6.39
N LEU A 33 5.28 19.21 7.12
CA LEU A 33 3.93 19.26 6.56
C LEU A 33 3.65 20.60 5.86
N LEU A 34 4.02 21.74 6.44
CA LEU A 34 3.80 23.06 5.84
C LEU A 34 4.62 23.24 4.56
N ILE A 35 5.89 22.82 4.60
CA ILE A 35 6.79 22.86 3.44
C ILE A 35 6.25 21.96 2.33
N PHE A 36 5.87 20.73 2.67
CA PHE A 36 5.29 19.76 1.74
C PHE A 36 4.05 20.34 1.06
N LYS A 37 3.11 20.92 1.81
CA LYS A 37 1.92 21.57 1.26
C LYS A 37 2.27 22.70 0.31
N LYS A 38 3.11 23.64 0.76
CA LYS A 38 3.50 24.85 0.02
C LYS A 38 4.17 24.48 -1.31
N TRP A 39 5.17 23.59 -1.29
CA TRP A 39 5.89 23.21 -2.49
C TRP A 39 5.09 22.31 -3.41
N SER A 40 4.33 21.35 -2.87
CA SER A 40 3.49 20.48 -3.70
C SER A 40 2.44 21.28 -4.46
N THR A 41 1.80 22.27 -3.81
CA THR A 41 0.87 23.20 -4.48
C THR A 41 1.55 24.03 -5.55
N LYS A 42 2.73 24.62 -5.26
CA LYS A 42 3.48 25.43 -6.24
C LYS A 42 3.88 24.60 -7.47
N ILE A 43 4.41 23.41 -7.25
CA ILE A 43 4.82 22.49 -8.33
C ILE A 43 3.60 22.11 -9.17
N LEU A 44 2.49 21.73 -8.54
CA LEU A 44 1.28 21.36 -9.26
C LEU A 44 0.75 22.51 -10.12
N LEU A 45 0.67 23.73 -9.57
CA LEU A 45 0.22 24.91 -10.33
C LEU A 45 1.12 25.18 -11.54
N TRP A 46 2.44 25.11 -11.37
CA TRP A 46 3.38 25.28 -12.48
C TRP A 46 3.20 24.20 -13.56
N LEU A 47 3.04 22.94 -13.16
CA LEU A 47 2.83 21.83 -14.08
C LEU A 47 1.48 21.94 -14.80
N CYS A 48 0.42 22.38 -14.12
CA CYS A 48 -0.87 22.64 -14.77
C CYS A 48 -0.77 23.73 -15.86
N ILE A 49 0.03 24.78 -15.63
CA ILE A 49 0.29 25.81 -16.65
C ILE A 49 1.01 25.19 -17.85
N LEU A 50 2.07 24.41 -17.61
CA LEU A 50 2.82 23.72 -18.67
C LEU A 50 1.94 22.74 -19.46
N GLU A 51 1.06 22.00 -18.78
CA GLU A 51 0.12 21.07 -19.39
C GLU A 51 -0.82 21.78 -20.38
N ILE A 52 -1.38 22.95 -20.03
CA ILE A 52 -2.23 23.75 -20.95
C ILE A 52 -1.42 24.30 -22.14
N ILE A 53 -0.20 24.77 -21.88
CA ILE A 53 0.66 25.36 -22.92
C ILE A 53 1.06 24.30 -23.95
N PHE A 54 1.48 23.11 -23.50
CA PHE A 54 1.92 22.04 -24.40
C PHE A 54 0.76 21.26 -25.02
N PHE A 55 -0.37 21.12 -24.32
CA PHE A 55 -1.52 20.33 -24.76
C PHE A 55 -2.84 21.12 -24.62
N PRO A 56 -3.07 22.15 -25.45
CA PRO A 56 -4.24 23.03 -25.33
C PRO A 56 -5.53 22.34 -25.81
N GLN A 57 -6.16 21.56 -24.92
CA GLN A 57 -7.43 20.86 -25.19
C GLN A 57 -8.40 21.01 -24.02
N LEU A 58 -9.71 21.03 -24.31
CA LEU A 58 -10.75 21.16 -23.28
C LEU A 58 -10.73 20.00 -22.27
N THR A 59 -10.54 18.77 -22.76
CA THR A 59 -10.40 17.56 -21.92
C THR A 59 -9.19 17.65 -20.99
N VAL A 60 -8.09 18.26 -21.46
CA VAL A 60 -6.89 18.51 -20.64
C VAL A 60 -7.19 19.54 -19.56
N ALA A 61 -7.91 20.62 -19.89
CA ALA A 61 -8.35 21.59 -18.89
C ALA A 61 -9.24 20.94 -17.81
N PHE A 62 -10.09 19.98 -18.17
CA PHE A 62 -10.86 19.20 -17.20
C PHE A 62 -9.97 18.26 -16.35
N GLY A 63 -8.93 17.65 -16.93
CA GLY A 63 -7.92 16.89 -16.20
C GLY A 63 -7.10 17.73 -15.20
N ILE A 64 -6.87 19.00 -15.53
CA ILE A 64 -6.26 19.97 -14.61
C ILE A 64 -7.22 20.31 -13.46
N LEU A 65 -8.49 20.59 -13.77
CA LEU A 65 -9.51 20.82 -12.76
C LEU A 65 -9.62 19.63 -11.81
N TYR A 66 -9.63 18.42 -12.37
CA TYR A 66 -9.60 17.16 -11.64
C TYR A 66 -8.43 17.11 -10.64
N SER A 67 -7.21 17.34 -11.12
CA SER A 67 -5.99 17.29 -10.32
C SER A 67 -5.98 18.35 -9.20
N LEU A 68 -6.36 19.59 -9.53
CA LEU A 68 -6.46 20.69 -8.57
C LEU A 68 -7.54 20.43 -7.52
N PHE A 69 -8.72 19.94 -7.93
CA PHE A 69 -9.81 19.60 -7.03
C PHE A 69 -9.37 18.58 -5.99
N GLY A 70 -8.75 17.47 -6.44
CA GLY A 70 -8.31 16.43 -5.52
C GLY A 70 -7.26 16.91 -4.54
N TRP A 71 -6.27 17.67 -5.02
CA TRP A 71 -5.25 18.25 -4.16
C TRP A 71 -5.81 19.24 -3.14
N MET A 72 -6.67 20.17 -3.56
CA MET A 72 -7.31 21.15 -2.67
C MET A 72 -8.14 20.48 -1.57
N LEU A 73 -8.88 19.42 -1.92
CA LEU A 73 -9.72 18.70 -1.00
C LEU A 73 -8.88 18.02 0.10
N ILE A 74 -7.77 17.38 -0.29
CA ILE A 74 -6.84 16.74 0.65
C ILE A 74 -6.08 17.76 1.50
N ASP A 75 -5.61 18.84 0.89
CA ASP A 75 -4.93 19.95 1.59
C ASP A 75 -5.82 20.53 2.70
N LYS A 76 -7.10 20.76 2.36
CA LYS A 76 -8.08 21.41 3.23
C LYS A 76 -8.58 20.51 4.36
N PHE A 77 -8.75 19.21 4.14
CA PHE A 77 -9.41 18.32 5.10
C PHE A 77 -8.49 17.32 5.78
N VAL A 78 -7.44 16.85 5.11
CA VAL A 78 -6.58 15.76 5.61
C VAL A 78 -5.21 16.27 6.05
N LEU A 79 -4.55 17.12 5.26
CA LEU A 79 -3.21 17.67 5.55
C LEU A 79 -3.25 18.79 6.61
N LYS A 80 -3.87 18.51 7.76
CA LYS A 80 -3.81 19.32 8.97
C LYS A 80 -2.97 18.62 10.03
N LYS A 81 -2.12 19.37 10.74
CA LYS A 81 -1.20 18.83 11.74
C LYS A 81 -1.93 17.99 12.80
N ASN A 82 -3.03 18.50 13.35
CA ASN A 82 -3.84 17.79 14.34
C ASN A 82 -4.46 16.49 13.81
N ILE A 83 -4.88 16.47 12.55
CA ILE A 83 -5.46 15.30 11.90
C ILE A 83 -4.40 14.24 11.65
N VAL A 84 -3.29 14.61 11.02
CA VAL A 84 -2.20 13.68 10.66
C VAL A 84 -1.55 13.06 11.91
N LEU A 85 -1.39 13.83 12.99
CA LEU A 85 -0.82 13.31 14.24
C LEU A 85 -1.79 12.37 14.99
N LYS A 86 -3.10 12.61 14.91
CA LYS A 86 -4.13 11.81 15.61
C LYS A 86 -4.57 10.57 14.84
N TYR A 87 -4.68 10.68 13.50
CA TYR A 87 -5.18 9.64 12.60
C TYR A 87 -4.17 9.35 11.48
N PRO A 88 -2.93 8.93 11.81
CA PRO A 88 -1.82 8.92 10.86
C PRO A 88 -1.99 7.93 9.72
N LEU A 89 -2.43 6.71 10.02
CA LEU A 89 -2.58 5.67 9.00
C LEU A 89 -3.76 5.96 8.07
N THR A 90 -4.90 6.36 8.63
CA THR A 90 -6.06 6.79 7.84
C THR A 90 -5.73 8.00 6.96
N SER A 91 -4.99 8.98 7.49
CA SER A 91 -4.52 10.12 6.70
C SER A 91 -3.64 9.67 5.53
N ILE A 92 -2.73 8.71 5.75
CA ILE A 92 -1.89 8.14 4.68
C ILE A 92 -2.71 7.43 3.60
N ILE A 93 -3.81 6.75 3.93
CA ILE A 93 -4.69 6.13 2.92
C ILE A 93 -5.22 7.21 1.96
N ILE A 94 -5.74 8.31 2.50
CA ILE A 94 -6.38 9.35 1.69
C ILE A 94 -5.32 10.18 0.94
N ILE A 95 -4.20 10.49 1.58
CA ILE A 95 -3.04 11.12 0.93
C ILE A 95 -2.53 10.23 -0.20
N GLY A 96 -2.42 8.93 0.02
CA GLY A 96 -2.03 7.96 -0.98
C GLY A 96 -2.95 7.93 -2.19
N TYR A 97 -4.27 7.90 -1.95
CA TYR A 97 -5.25 8.00 -3.03
C TYR A 97 -5.13 9.32 -3.80
N GLY A 98 -5.02 10.45 -3.09
CA GLY A 98 -4.80 11.75 -3.67
C GLY A 98 -3.55 11.86 -4.53
N LEU A 99 -2.43 11.41 -3.98
CA LEU A 99 -1.16 11.47 -4.68
C LEU A 99 -1.21 10.59 -5.92
N CYS A 100 -1.71 9.35 -5.80
CA CYS A 100 -1.65 8.41 -6.91
C CYS A 100 -2.66 8.67 -8.03
N SER A 101 -3.83 9.22 -7.69
CA SER A 101 -4.91 9.42 -8.65
C SER A 101 -5.03 10.86 -9.13
N PHE A 102 -4.66 11.86 -8.32
CA PHE A 102 -4.89 13.28 -8.64
C PHE A 102 -3.61 14.09 -8.78
N TYR A 103 -2.57 13.79 -8.01
CA TYR A 103 -1.34 14.59 -8.04
C TYR A 103 -0.33 14.09 -9.08
N PHE A 104 0.06 12.81 -9.01
CA PHE A 104 1.12 12.23 -9.83
C PHE A 104 0.83 12.07 -11.32
N PRO A 105 -0.43 11.98 -11.81
CA PRO A 105 -0.67 11.90 -13.25
C PRO A 105 0.01 13.02 -14.05
N ILE A 106 -0.16 14.29 -13.67
CA ILE A 106 0.42 15.43 -14.40
C ILE A 106 1.97 15.40 -14.39
N PRO A 107 2.67 15.37 -13.24
CA PRO A 107 4.13 15.28 -13.22
C PRO A 107 4.67 14.07 -14.00
N ALA A 108 3.99 12.92 -13.92
CA ALA A 108 4.45 11.71 -14.57
C ALA A 108 4.32 11.78 -16.10
N THR A 109 3.16 12.18 -16.63
CA THR A 109 2.97 12.29 -18.08
C THR A 109 3.81 13.41 -18.68
N LEU A 110 3.90 14.57 -18.03
CA LEU A 110 4.72 15.68 -18.51
C LEU A 110 6.21 15.36 -18.54
N SER A 111 6.71 14.58 -17.57
CA SER A 111 8.12 14.15 -17.57
C SER A 111 8.51 13.30 -18.79
N GLU A 112 7.52 12.72 -19.46
CA GLU A 112 7.66 11.93 -20.68
C GLU A 112 7.17 12.68 -21.93
N GLY A 113 6.83 13.97 -21.81
CA GLY A 113 6.31 14.77 -22.92
C GLY A 113 4.92 14.32 -23.39
N LYS A 114 4.11 13.75 -22.49
CA LYS A 114 2.74 13.28 -22.75
C LYS A 114 1.73 14.10 -21.98
N SER A 115 0.51 14.19 -22.52
CA SER A 115 -0.59 14.83 -21.82
C SER A 115 -1.17 13.93 -20.71
N ILE A 116 -1.81 14.51 -19.70
CA ILE A 116 -2.61 13.81 -18.69
C ILE A 116 -3.67 12.88 -19.31
N ILE A 117 -4.19 13.20 -20.50
CA ILE A 117 -5.18 12.36 -21.20
C ILE A 117 -4.56 11.27 -22.07
N PHE A 118 -3.22 11.14 -22.07
CA PHE A 118 -2.51 10.17 -22.90
C PHE A 118 -3.06 8.76 -22.68
N ASN A 119 -3.40 8.11 -23.79
CA ASN A 119 -3.97 6.77 -23.83
C ASN A 119 -5.24 6.56 -22.99
N LEU A 120 -5.99 7.62 -22.61
CA LEU A 120 -7.28 7.45 -21.93
C LEU A 120 -8.41 7.34 -22.96
N ASP A 121 -9.25 6.32 -22.84
CA ASP A 121 -10.37 6.06 -23.73
C ASP A 121 -11.58 6.95 -23.42
N ILE A 122 -11.87 7.18 -22.12
CA ILE A 122 -13.01 7.96 -21.63
C ILE A 122 -12.60 8.96 -20.51
N PRO A 123 -11.66 9.89 -20.80
CA PRO A 123 -11.02 10.74 -19.79
C PRO A 123 -12.00 11.55 -18.94
N ASN A 124 -13.06 12.12 -19.53
CA ASN A 124 -14.03 12.92 -18.79
C ASN A 124 -14.80 12.10 -17.75
N THR A 125 -15.20 10.87 -18.10
CA THR A 125 -15.88 9.97 -17.16
C THR A 125 -14.94 9.60 -16.02
N VAL A 126 -13.67 9.31 -16.31
CA VAL A 126 -12.65 8.99 -15.32
C VAL A 126 -12.47 10.12 -14.31
N PHE A 127 -12.31 11.35 -14.81
CA PHE A 127 -12.14 12.52 -13.97
C PHE A 127 -13.35 12.75 -13.06
N LEU A 128 -14.56 12.70 -13.62
CA LEU A 128 -15.79 12.89 -12.85
C LEU A 128 -15.95 11.82 -11.75
N GLN A 129 -15.78 10.55 -12.09
CA GLN A 129 -15.92 9.45 -11.12
C GLN A 129 -14.82 9.49 -10.05
N GLY A 130 -13.61 9.87 -10.42
CA GLY A 130 -12.54 10.12 -9.45
C GLY A 130 -12.92 11.23 -8.47
N MET A 131 -13.39 12.39 -8.94
CA MET A 131 -13.81 13.50 -8.06
C MET A 131 -14.93 13.07 -7.10
N LEU A 132 -15.94 12.36 -7.61
CA LEU A 132 -17.05 11.87 -6.78
C LEU A 132 -16.57 10.88 -5.71
N SER A 133 -15.78 9.88 -6.10
CA SER A 133 -15.26 8.88 -5.16
C SER A 133 -14.35 9.49 -4.09
N LEU A 134 -13.44 10.41 -4.45
CA LEU A 134 -12.60 11.10 -3.45
C LEU A 134 -13.44 11.95 -2.50
N THR A 135 -14.46 12.64 -3.02
CA THR A 135 -15.39 13.42 -2.19
C THR A 135 -16.06 12.54 -1.16
N VAL A 136 -16.59 11.38 -1.59
CA VAL A 136 -17.20 10.40 -0.69
C VAL A 136 -16.20 9.90 0.36
N VAL A 137 -14.98 9.53 -0.06
CA VAL A 137 -13.94 9.04 0.85
C VAL A 137 -13.60 10.07 1.93
N VAL A 138 -13.52 11.34 1.57
CA VAL A 138 -13.25 12.42 2.55
C VAL A 138 -14.46 12.71 3.41
N ILE A 139 -15.68 12.63 2.90
CA ILE A 139 -16.89 12.75 3.74
C ILE A 139 -16.94 11.60 4.76
N SER A 140 -16.70 10.35 4.34
CA SER A 140 -16.57 9.21 5.25
C SER A 140 -15.52 9.44 6.32
N PHE A 141 -14.38 10.03 5.95
CA PHE A 141 -13.31 10.35 6.87
C PHE A 141 -13.73 11.41 7.89
N LEU A 142 -14.38 12.49 7.46
CA LEU A 142 -14.88 13.53 8.35
C LEU A 142 -15.93 12.99 9.32
N VAL A 143 -16.85 12.15 8.83
CA VAL A 143 -17.84 11.46 9.67
C VAL A 143 -17.15 10.56 10.69
N TYR A 144 -16.18 9.75 10.25
CA TYR A 144 -15.39 8.88 11.12
C TYR A 144 -14.66 9.68 12.21
N VAL A 145 -13.97 10.76 11.85
CA VAL A 145 -13.27 11.64 12.80
C VAL A 145 -14.24 12.24 13.82
N ASN A 146 -15.43 12.66 13.37
CA ASN A 146 -16.45 13.19 14.27
C ASN A 146 -16.93 12.12 15.26
N ILE A 147 -17.28 10.92 14.77
CA ILE A 147 -17.66 9.77 15.60
C ILE A 147 -16.60 9.48 16.66
N GLN A 148 -15.32 9.43 16.26
CA GLN A 148 -14.21 9.10 17.15
C GLN A 148 -13.87 10.21 18.15
N ASN A 149 -14.21 11.46 17.85
CA ASN A 149 -14.08 12.58 18.80
C ASN A 149 -15.24 12.60 19.83
N THR A 150 -16.45 12.22 19.43
CA THR A 150 -17.63 12.19 20.31
C THR A 150 -17.67 10.97 21.21
N ILE A 151 -17.29 9.80 20.69
CA ILE A 151 -17.25 8.55 21.47
C ILE A 151 -15.96 8.54 22.29
N THR A 152 -16.07 8.60 23.62
CA THR A 152 -14.96 8.42 24.56
C THR A 152 -14.42 6.99 24.43
N SER A 153 -13.54 6.73 23.47
CA SER A 153 -13.29 5.37 23.00
C SER A 153 -12.43 4.56 24.00
N LYS A 154 -13.11 3.93 24.96
CA LYS A 154 -12.68 2.71 25.65
C LYS A 154 -13.17 1.49 24.85
N SER A 155 -12.83 1.42 23.56
CA SER A 155 -13.21 0.29 22.69
C SER A 155 -12.85 -1.04 23.35
N LEU A 156 -13.81 -1.97 23.44
CA LEU A 156 -13.59 -3.32 23.98
C LEU A 156 -12.45 -4.02 23.22
N ILE A 157 -12.41 -3.85 21.91
CA ILE A 157 -11.36 -4.43 21.05
C ILE A 157 -10.00 -3.87 21.40
N ARG A 158 -9.88 -2.54 21.62
CA ARG A 158 -8.62 -1.95 22.04
C ARG A 158 -8.14 -2.50 23.39
N LYS A 159 -9.06 -2.76 24.34
CA LYS A 159 -8.72 -3.43 25.61
C LYS A 159 -8.24 -4.87 25.39
N ILE A 160 -8.90 -5.63 24.53
CA ILE A 160 -8.51 -7.01 24.18
C ILE A 160 -7.12 -7.03 23.54
N LEU A 161 -6.89 -6.15 22.56
CA LEU A 161 -5.59 -6.00 21.89
C LEU A 161 -4.50 -5.62 22.89
N ASN A 162 -4.76 -4.66 23.78
CA ASN A 162 -3.80 -4.27 24.80
C ASN A 162 -3.44 -5.43 25.74
N LYS A 163 -4.43 -6.20 26.21
CA LYS A 163 -4.20 -7.40 27.04
C LYS A 163 -3.40 -8.49 26.33
N SER A 164 -3.51 -8.59 25.00
CA SER A 164 -2.76 -9.57 24.20
C SER A 164 -1.28 -9.23 23.99
N GLY A 165 -0.85 -8.02 24.38
CA GLY A 165 0.50 -7.51 24.11
C GLY A 165 0.66 -6.89 22.72
N PHE A 166 -0.44 -6.70 21.96
CA PHE A 166 -0.42 -6.16 20.59
C PHE A 166 0.24 -4.77 20.50
N TYR A 167 0.04 -3.92 21.51
CA TYR A 167 0.61 -2.57 21.56
C TYR A 167 1.98 -2.50 22.25
N ALA A 168 2.51 -3.62 22.74
CA ALA A 168 3.84 -3.65 23.33
C ALA A 168 4.90 -3.48 22.23
N ALA A 169 5.82 -2.54 22.43
CA ALA A 169 6.92 -2.32 21.49
C ALA A 169 7.85 -3.54 21.49
N PRO A 170 8.03 -4.25 20.35
CA PRO A 170 8.91 -5.41 20.29
C PRO A 170 10.38 -4.99 20.40
N SER A 171 11.16 -5.86 21.03
CA SER A 171 12.62 -5.73 21.11
C SER A 171 13.31 -6.08 19.79
N ASP A 172 14.56 -5.64 19.61
CA ASP A 172 15.32 -5.85 18.37
C ASP A 172 15.43 -7.35 18.00
N PHE A 173 15.60 -8.22 19.00
CA PHE A 173 15.58 -9.68 18.83
C PHE A 173 14.25 -10.18 18.25
N GLN A 174 13.12 -9.66 18.73
CA GLN A 174 11.81 -10.07 18.26
C GLN A 174 11.57 -9.61 16.82
N ILE A 175 12.00 -8.40 16.47
CA ILE A 175 11.94 -7.88 15.11
C ILE A 175 12.74 -8.76 14.14
N TRP A 176 13.97 -9.14 14.51
CA TRP A 176 14.78 -10.07 13.72
C TRP A 176 14.14 -11.44 13.59
N SER A 177 13.63 -11.99 14.70
CA SER A 177 12.95 -13.30 14.71
C SER A 177 11.71 -13.30 13.82
N MET A 178 10.89 -12.25 13.87
CA MET A 178 9.74 -12.08 12.97
C MET A 178 10.16 -12.04 11.50
N GLY A 179 11.27 -11.33 11.20
CA GLY A 179 11.91 -11.32 9.88
C GLY A 179 12.26 -12.70 9.37
N ILE A 180 13.01 -13.45 10.18
CA ILE A 180 13.47 -14.79 9.84
C ILE A 180 12.28 -15.74 9.65
N ILE A 181 11.27 -15.72 10.53
CA ILE A 181 10.06 -16.54 10.37
C ILE A 181 9.34 -16.21 9.07
N GLY A 182 9.19 -14.92 8.73
CA GLY A 182 8.59 -14.49 7.47
C GLY A 182 9.39 -14.96 6.25
N LEU A 183 10.72 -14.85 6.31
CA LEU A 183 11.64 -15.27 5.24
C LEU A 183 11.62 -16.79 5.04
N VAL A 184 11.64 -17.58 6.12
CA VAL A 184 11.53 -19.05 6.07
C VAL A 184 10.18 -19.46 5.49
N SER A 185 9.09 -18.80 5.89
CA SER A 185 7.75 -19.06 5.34
C SER A 185 7.72 -18.79 3.84
N LEU A 186 8.32 -17.68 3.40
CA LEU A 186 8.48 -17.32 2.00
C LEU A 186 9.21 -18.44 1.25
N PHE A 187 10.40 -18.81 1.72
CA PHE A 187 11.21 -19.88 1.11
C PHE A 187 10.47 -21.20 1.02
N TYR A 188 9.79 -21.64 2.08
CA TYR A 188 9.08 -22.92 2.13
C TYR A 188 7.97 -23.03 1.09
N ILE A 189 7.11 -22.01 0.97
CA ILE A 189 5.98 -22.04 0.02
C ILE A 189 6.50 -22.01 -1.42
N TYR A 190 7.56 -21.26 -1.67
CA TYR A 190 8.19 -21.23 -2.97
C TYR A 190 8.91 -22.53 -3.34
N TYR A 191 9.63 -23.13 -2.40
CA TYR A 191 10.30 -24.41 -2.59
C TYR A 191 9.31 -25.56 -2.86
N THR A 192 8.22 -25.61 -2.10
CA THR A 192 7.20 -26.68 -2.23
C THR A 192 6.30 -26.52 -3.46
N GLY A 193 6.40 -25.43 -4.23
CA GLY A 193 5.53 -25.17 -5.36
C GLY A 193 4.07 -24.86 -4.99
N ASN A 194 3.73 -24.77 -3.70
CA ASN A 194 2.37 -24.55 -3.17
C ASN A 194 1.86 -23.10 -3.34
N ASN A 195 2.39 -22.37 -4.32
CA ASN A 195 2.01 -20.98 -4.63
C ASN A 195 0.80 -20.90 -5.57
N THR A 196 0.43 -22.02 -6.20
CA THR A 196 -0.76 -22.11 -7.07
C THR A 196 -1.98 -22.50 -6.24
N SER A 197 -3.13 -21.89 -6.53
CA SER A 197 -4.37 -22.07 -5.77
C SER A 197 -4.87 -23.52 -5.75
N GLU A 198 -4.45 -24.34 -6.71
CA GLU A 198 -4.82 -25.76 -6.84
C GLU A 198 -4.11 -26.67 -5.84
N ASN A 199 -2.92 -26.32 -5.34
CA ASN A 199 -2.13 -27.14 -4.38
C ASN A 199 -2.03 -26.51 -2.98
N ALA A 200 -2.72 -25.39 -2.73
CA ALA A 200 -2.59 -24.64 -1.50
C ALA A 200 -3.35 -25.29 -0.33
N THR A 201 -2.64 -26.07 0.48
CA THR A 201 -3.13 -26.61 1.77
C THR A 201 -3.49 -25.48 2.76
N SER A 202 -4.31 -25.79 3.77
CA SER A 202 -4.61 -24.84 4.85
C SER A 202 -3.35 -24.33 5.55
N PHE A 203 -2.33 -25.18 5.66
CA PHE A 203 -1.03 -24.83 6.23
C PHE A 203 -0.25 -23.84 5.35
N SER A 204 -0.22 -24.05 4.03
CA SER A 204 0.44 -23.09 3.13
C SER A 204 -0.27 -21.72 3.14
N LYS A 205 -1.61 -21.69 3.21
CA LYS A 205 -2.37 -20.43 3.36
C LYS A 205 -2.06 -19.70 4.67
N LEU A 206 -1.83 -20.44 5.76
CA LEU A 206 -1.39 -19.86 7.03
C LEU A 206 0.03 -19.29 6.91
N LEU A 207 0.97 -20.03 6.31
CA LEU A 207 2.35 -19.57 6.09
C LEU A 207 2.44 -18.32 5.20
N GLN A 208 1.56 -18.17 4.20
CA GLN A 208 1.48 -16.96 3.38
C GLN A 208 1.18 -15.71 4.22
N GLY A 209 0.46 -15.85 5.33
CA GLY A 209 0.18 -14.75 6.25
C GLY A 209 1.42 -14.21 6.97
N PHE A 210 2.52 -14.96 7.03
CA PHE A 210 3.79 -14.51 7.61
C PHE A 210 4.65 -13.70 6.63
N PHE A 211 4.33 -13.70 5.33
CA PHE A 211 5.15 -13.03 4.31
C PHE A 211 5.41 -11.54 4.57
N PRO A 212 4.43 -10.73 5.01
CA PRO A 212 4.69 -9.31 5.28
C PRO A 212 5.75 -9.08 6.37
N PHE A 213 5.90 -10.03 7.29
CA PHE A 213 6.86 -9.94 8.40
C PHE A 213 8.30 -10.21 7.97
N ALA A 214 8.55 -10.75 6.77
CA ALA A 214 9.90 -10.87 6.21
C ALA A 214 10.61 -9.51 6.12
N TYR A 215 9.87 -8.40 6.12
CA TYR A 215 10.41 -7.05 6.06
C TYR A 215 10.61 -6.39 7.43
N CYS A 216 10.21 -7.04 8.52
CA CYS A 216 10.32 -6.49 9.87
C CYS A 216 11.71 -5.97 10.23
N PRO A 217 12.83 -6.64 9.88
CA PRO A 217 14.17 -6.15 10.23
C PRO A 217 14.41 -4.72 9.77
N TYR A 218 13.93 -4.33 8.58
CA TYR A 218 14.13 -2.97 8.07
C TYR A 218 13.41 -1.91 8.91
N PHE A 219 12.39 -2.27 9.68
CA PHE A 219 11.72 -1.31 10.57
C PHE A 219 12.57 -0.91 11.77
N LEU A 220 13.70 -1.59 12.05
CA LEU A 220 14.68 -1.12 13.04
C LEU A 220 15.24 0.27 12.71
N PHE A 221 15.29 0.66 11.43
CA PHE A 221 15.64 2.03 11.00
C PHE A 221 14.59 3.07 11.39
N PHE A 222 13.35 2.64 11.68
CA PHE A 222 12.20 3.47 12.00
C PHE A 222 11.68 3.23 13.42
N LYS A 223 12.56 2.84 14.35
CA LYS A 223 12.21 2.49 15.74
C LYS A 223 11.37 3.56 16.45
N ASN A 224 11.65 4.83 16.17
CA ASN A 224 10.94 5.99 16.72
C ASN A 224 9.45 6.04 16.34
N LEU A 225 8.99 5.23 15.38
CA LEU A 225 7.58 5.16 15.01
C LEU A 225 6.78 4.17 15.87
N TYR A 226 7.42 3.14 16.42
CA TYR A 226 6.73 2.08 17.18
C TYR A 226 7.24 1.93 18.62
N SER A 227 8.27 2.69 19.01
CA SER A 227 8.88 2.66 20.34
C SER A 227 9.37 4.05 20.75
N ARG A 228 9.47 4.30 22.06
CA ARG A 228 10.14 5.49 22.64
C ARG A 228 11.65 5.47 22.48
N SER A 229 12.22 4.30 22.19
CA SER A 229 13.67 4.13 22.11
C SER A 229 14.22 4.54 20.75
N ASN A 230 15.37 5.20 20.77
CA ASN A 230 16.10 5.57 19.56
C ASN A 230 16.61 4.32 18.81
N PRO A 231 16.74 4.37 17.47
CA PRO A 231 17.34 3.31 16.70
C PRO A 231 18.77 3.07 17.16
N LYS A 232 19.11 1.81 17.47
CA LYS A 232 20.51 1.44 17.75
C LYS A 232 21.32 1.45 16.45
N LYS A 233 22.60 1.82 16.54
CA LYS A 233 23.54 1.62 15.42
C LYS A 233 23.66 0.12 15.17
N SER A 234 23.10 -0.33 14.05
CA SER A 234 23.22 -1.71 13.59
C SER A 234 24.16 -1.75 12.38
N SER A 235 24.87 -2.86 12.20
CA SER A 235 25.80 -3.02 11.09
C SER A 235 25.04 -3.04 9.76
N ILE A 236 25.33 -2.07 8.90
CA ILE A 236 24.73 -1.99 7.56
C ILE A 236 25.00 -3.25 6.74
N ALA A 237 26.12 -3.94 7.01
CA ALA A 237 26.48 -5.19 6.36
C ALA A 237 25.44 -6.31 6.62
N ILE A 238 24.87 -6.39 7.83
CA ILE A 238 23.85 -7.41 8.15
C ILE A 238 22.58 -7.14 7.33
N PHE A 239 22.20 -5.88 7.16
CA PHE A 239 21.06 -5.50 6.32
C PHE A 239 21.30 -5.72 4.84
N LEU A 240 22.53 -5.51 4.36
CA LEU A 240 22.90 -5.82 2.99
C LEU A 240 22.86 -7.33 2.74
N ALA A 241 23.37 -8.15 3.65
CA ALA A 241 23.28 -9.60 3.57
C ALA A 241 21.82 -10.08 3.58
N TYR A 242 20.99 -9.53 4.47
CA TYR A 242 19.56 -9.85 4.53
C TYR A 242 18.80 -9.42 3.26
N SER A 243 19.11 -8.24 2.72
CA SER A 243 18.60 -7.76 1.43
C SER A 243 18.96 -8.68 0.28
N ALA A 244 20.21 -9.17 0.24
CA ALA A 244 20.67 -10.09 -0.79
C ALA A 244 19.88 -11.40 -0.77
N VAL A 245 19.59 -11.96 0.40
CA VAL A 245 18.76 -13.17 0.53
C VAL A 245 17.33 -12.91 0.02
N ILE A 246 16.68 -11.81 0.41
CA ILE A 246 15.34 -11.48 -0.08
C ILE A 246 15.33 -11.29 -1.60
N LEU A 247 16.37 -10.67 -2.15
CA LEU A 247 16.51 -10.41 -3.58
C LEU A 247 16.70 -11.72 -4.36
N LEU A 248 17.52 -12.64 -3.87
CA LEU A 248 17.65 -13.99 -4.42
C LEU A 248 16.31 -14.74 -4.40
N LEU A 249 15.56 -14.67 -3.30
CA LEU A 249 14.23 -15.25 -3.22
C LEU A 249 13.26 -14.59 -4.20
N ALA A 250 13.31 -13.27 -4.40
CA ALA A 250 12.47 -12.59 -5.38
C ALA A 250 12.76 -13.06 -6.82
N PHE A 251 14.02 -13.33 -7.16
CA PHE A 251 14.42 -13.90 -8.45
C PHE A 251 13.93 -15.34 -8.63
N MET A 252 14.19 -16.20 -7.65
CA MET A 252 13.77 -17.61 -7.69
C MET A 252 12.26 -17.78 -7.88
N THR A 253 11.49 -16.74 -7.54
CA THR A 253 10.04 -16.80 -7.47
C THR A 253 9.37 -15.97 -8.56
N ASN A 254 10.14 -15.22 -9.35
CA ASN A 254 9.66 -14.27 -10.36
C ASN A 254 8.59 -13.29 -9.83
N HIS A 255 8.73 -12.91 -8.56
CA HIS A 255 7.81 -11.99 -7.90
C HIS A 255 8.45 -10.61 -7.78
N ARG A 256 8.67 -9.95 -8.92
CA ARG A 256 9.12 -8.53 -9.00
C ARG A 256 8.33 -7.60 -8.06
N ALA A 257 7.03 -7.86 -7.90
CA ALA A 257 6.17 -7.07 -7.03
C ALA A 257 6.56 -7.15 -5.54
N THR A 258 7.21 -8.24 -5.10
CA THR A 258 7.69 -8.42 -3.73
C THR A 258 8.82 -7.44 -3.43
N PHE A 259 9.81 -7.33 -4.32
CA PHE A 259 10.90 -6.35 -4.18
C PHE A 259 10.38 -4.91 -4.18
N MET A 260 9.47 -4.60 -5.10
CA MET A 260 8.84 -3.27 -5.19
C MET A 260 8.12 -2.88 -3.90
N LYS A 261 7.39 -3.83 -3.29
CA LYS A 261 6.69 -3.61 -2.02
C LYS A 261 7.66 -3.24 -0.89
N VAL A 262 8.90 -3.76 -0.89
CA VAL A 262 9.91 -3.39 0.12
C VAL A 262 10.31 -1.93 -0.05
N ILE A 263 10.74 -1.54 -1.25
CA ILE A 263 11.19 -0.17 -1.52
C ILE A 263 10.07 0.83 -1.22
N MET A 264 8.86 0.58 -1.73
CA MET A 264 7.70 1.42 -1.48
C MET A 264 7.36 1.46 0.01
N GLY A 265 7.44 0.33 0.72
CA GLY A 265 7.15 0.24 2.15
C GLY A 265 8.09 1.09 3.00
N LEU A 266 9.40 1.02 2.73
CA LEU A 266 10.39 1.84 3.41
C LEU A 266 10.23 3.33 3.07
N GLY A 267 10.01 3.66 1.79
CA GLY A 267 9.75 5.03 1.34
C GLY A 267 8.53 5.65 2.00
N PHE A 268 7.40 4.95 2.02
CA PHE A 268 6.17 5.42 2.66
C PHE A 268 6.27 5.46 4.19
N THR A 269 7.01 4.54 4.80
CA THR A 269 7.27 4.59 6.25
C THR A 269 8.14 5.81 6.62
N TYR A 270 9.14 6.12 5.80
CA TYR A 270 9.93 7.34 5.98
C TYR A 270 9.08 8.61 5.81
N LEU A 271 8.25 8.66 4.76
CA LEU A 271 7.31 9.76 4.53
C LEU A 271 6.36 9.96 5.72
N LEU A 272 5.81 8.86 6.26
CA LEU A 272 4.98 8.91 7.46
C LEU A 272 5.75 9.50 8.64
N GLY A 273 7.00 9.08 8.87
CA GLY A 273 7.80 9.63 9.96
C GLY A 273 8.15 11.11 9.80
N LEU A 274 8.29 11.61 8.56
CA LEU A 274 8.42 13.05 8.29
C LEU A 274 7.12 13.80 8.65
N PHE A 275 5.96 13.26 8.26
CA PHE A 275 4.66 13.84 8.61
C PHE A 275 4.40 13.85 10.13
N LEU A 276 4.88 12.83 10.85
CA LEU A 276 4.79 12.75 12.31
C LEU A 276 5.88 13.54 13.03
N GLN A 277 6.74 14.27 12.31
CA GLN A 277 7.85 15.05 12.87
C GLN A 277 8.84 14.18 13.68
N ARG A 278 8.94 12.89 13.33
CA ARG A 278 9.85 11.92 13.96
C ARG A 278 11.21 11.88 13.29
N PHE A 279 11.30 12.38 12.05
CA PHE A 279 12.53 12.48 11.27
C PHE A 279 12.77 13.92 10.81
N SER A 280 14.03 14.31 10.72
CA SER A 280 14.42 15.62 10.17
C SER A 280 14.35 15.60 8.64
N PHE A 281 13.83 16.69 8.06
CA PHE A 281 13.62 16.84 6.62
C PHE A 281 14.78 17.53 5.88
N GLN A 282 15.99 17.56 6.45
CA GLN A 282 17.16 18.15 5.79
C GLN A 282 17.57 17.31 4.56
N LEU A 283 16.86 17.46 3.45
CA LEU A 283 17.01 16.66 2.22
C LEU A 283 18.20 17.11 1.36
N PHE A 284 18.59 18.38 1.46
CA PHE A 284 19.60 19.02 0.60
C PHE A 284 21.01 19.01 1.19
N THR A 285 21.45 17.89 1.79
CA THR A 285 22.88 17.73 2.10
C THR A 285 23.57 17.03 0.92
N PRO A 286 24.82 17.40 0.55
CA PRO A 286 25.50 16.81 -0.60
C PRO A 286 25.52 15.27 -0.58
N LYS A 287 25.72 14.68 0.60
CA LYS A 287 25.64 13.23 0.80
C LYS A 287 24.27 12.65 0.45
N LYS A 288 23.18 13.31 0.88
CA LYS A 288 21.80 12.86 0.61
C LYS A 288 21.42 13.07 -0.86
N ILE A 289 21.88 14.15 -1.48
CA ILE A 289 21.71 14.39 -2.92
C ILE A 289 22.42 13.30 -3.72
N PHE A 290 23.67 12.98 -3.39
CA PHE A 290 24.41 11.90 -4.06
C PHE A 290 23.69 10.54 -3.91
N ILE A 291 23.25 10.19 -2.70
CA ILE A 291 22.45 8.97 -2.47
C ILE A 291 21.15 9.02 -3.30
N GLY A 292 20.49 10.16 -3.37
CA GLY A 292 19.28 10.36 -4.17
C GLY A 292 19.52 10.15 -5.67
N LEU A 293 20.64 10.66 -6.21
CA LEU A 293 21.03 10.46 -7.61
C LEU A 293 21.36 8.99 -7.90
N VAL A 294 22.07 8.30 -7.00
CA VAL A 294 22.34 6.86 -7.13
C VAL A 294 21.04 6.06 -7.11
N LEU A 295 20.13 6.36 -6.18
CA LEU A 295 18.82 5.72 -6.11
C LEU A 295 17.99 6.00 -7.37
N PHE A 296 18.00 7.24 -7.86
CA PHE A 296 17.32 7.62 -9.08
C PHE A 296 17.86 6.82 -10.27
N TYR A 297 19.17 6.77 -10.47
CA TYR A 297 19.81 5.97 -11.52
C TYR A 297 19.44 4.49 -11.43
N LEU A 298 19.48 3.91 -10.22
CA LEU A 298 19.10 2.51 -10.03
C LEU A 298 17.63 2.25 -10.38
N LEU A 299 16.72 3.15 -9.99
CA LEU A 299 15.28 3.04 -10.22
C LEU A 299 14.86 3.39 -11.66
N THR A 300 15.70 4.08 -12.44
CA THR A 300 15.40 4.42 -13.85
C THR A 300 16.17 3.59 -14.87
N GLY A 301 17.26 2.92 -14.46
CA GLY A 301 18.05 2.05 -15.34
C GLY A 301 18.06 0.58 -14.87
N PRO A 302 19.10 0.13 -14.13
CA PRO A 302 19.34 -1.30 -13.89
C PRO A 302 18.16 -2.07 -13.29
N LEU A 303 17.41 -1.48 -12.34
CA LEU A 303 16.27 -2.16 -11.72
C LEU A 303 15.05 -2.23 -12.66
N VAL A 304 14.91 -1.27 -13.59
CA VAL A 304 13.86 -1.31 -14.63
C VAL A 304 14.13 -2.50 -15.56
N ASP A 305 15.35 -2.60 -16.06
CA ASP A 305 15.76 -3.65 -17.00
C ASP A 305 15.68 -5.03 -16.37
N LEU A 306 16.11 -5.15 -15.12
CA LEU A 306 15.92 -6.36 -14.34
C LEU A 306 14.43 -6.72 -14.18
N GLY A 307 13.59 -5.70 -13.94
CA GLY A 307 12.14 -5.82 -13.88
C GLY A 307 11.51 -6.33 -15.17
N LEU A 308 12.00 -5.87 -16.33
CA LEU A 308 11.58 -6.31 -17.66
C LEU A 308 12.05 -7.75 -17.95
N ALA A 309 13.31 -8.07 -17.64
CA ALA A 309 13.86 -9.41 -17.80
C ALA A 309 13.05 -10.46 -17.00
N MET A 310 12.68 -10.15 -15.75
CA MET A 310 11.82 -11.02 -14.94
C MET A 310 10.45 -11.28 -15.60
N VAL A 311 9.84 -10.27 -16.22
CA VAL A 311 8.56 -10.44 -16.95
C VAL A 311 8.73 -11.35 -18.14
N ALA A 312 9.77 -11.13 -18.94
CA ALA A 312 10.04 -11.96 -20.10
C ALA A 312 10.32 -13.42 -19.70
N ALA A 313 11.09 -13.64 -18.63
CA ALA A 313 11.37 -14.96 -18.09
C ALA A 313 10.12 -15.68 -17.56
N ARG A 314 9.06 -14.94 -17.18
CA ARG A 314 7.81 -15.51 -16.65
C ARG A 314 7.10 -16.43 -17.63
N ALA A 315 7.25 -16.20 -18.93
CA ALA A 315 6.68 -17.08 -19.95
C ALA A 315 7.16 -18.53 -19.82
N TYR A 316 8.33 -18.75 -19.21
CA TYR A 316 8.95 -20.06 -19.04
C TYR A 316 8.69 -20.67 -17.65
N LYS A 317 7.88 -20.03 -16.80
CA LYS A 317 7.67 -20.48 -15.40
C LYS A 317 7.09 -21.89 -15.30
N ASN A 318 6.21 -22.27 -16.23
CA ASN A 318 5.57 -23.58 -16.20
C ASN A 318 6.42 -24.68 -16.87
N SER A 319 7.50 -24.30 -17.57
CA SER A 319 8.36 -25.20 -18.32
C SER A 319 9.78 -25.32 -17.76
N THR A 320 10.12 -24.60 -16.68
CA THR A 320 11.47 -24.58 -16.10
C THR A 320 11.43 -24.66 -14.57
N SER A 321 12.50 -25.20 -13.97
CA SER A 321 12.69 -25.18 -12.53
C SER A 321 12.98 -23.76 -12.01
N SER A 322 12.81 -23.51 -10.72
CA SER A 322 13.05 -22.20 -10.11
C SER A 322 14.47 -21.66 -10.34
N LEU A 323 15.50 -22.53 -10.37
CA LEU A 323 16.88 -22.16 -10.68
C LEU A 323 17.07 -21.91 -12.20
N GLY A 324 16.41 -22.69 -13.04
CA GLY A 324 16.39 -22.44 -14.49
C GLY A 324 15.77 -21.08 -14.83
N LEU A 325 14.78 -20.65 -14.05
CA LEU A 325 14.13 -19.36 -14.23
C LEU A 325 15.04 -18.17 -13.82
N VAL A 326 15.89 -18.34 -12.80
CA VAL A 326 16.92 -17.34 -12.46
C VAL A 326 17.91 -17.21 -13.61
N THR A 327 18.41 -18.34 -14.12
CA THR A 327 19.35 -18.36 -15.25
C THR A 327 18.73 -17.66 -16.46
N LYS A 328 17.49 -17.98 -16.81
CA LYS A 328 16.79 -17.34 -17.93
C LYS A 328 16.58 -15.84 -17.74
N THR A 329 16.37 -15.39 -16.50
CA THR A 329 16.25 -13.96 -16.19
C THR A 329 17.58 -13.25 -16.44
N ILE A 330 18.70 -13.85 -16.02
CA ILE A 330 20.04 -13.30 -16.25
C ILE A 330 20.36 -13.30 -17.75
N ASP A 331 20.06 -14.38 -18.47
CA ASP A 331 20.29 -14.46 -19.91
C ASP A 331 19.56 -13.36 -20.67
N ILE A 332 18.28 -13.12 -20.32
CA ILE A 332 17.49 -12.05 -20.93
C ILE A 332 18.04 -10.68 -20.53
N TYR A 333 18.45 -10.50 -19.27
CA TYR A 333 19.03 -9.24 -18.80
C TYR A 333 20.34 -8.88 -19.51
N MET A 334 21.13 -9.88 -19.89
CA MET A 334 22.38 -9.69 -20.64
C MET A 334 22.18 -9.59 -22.16
N ASP A 335 20.96 -9.84 -22.67
CA ASP A 335 20.61 -9.72 -24.08
C ASP A 335 19.83 -8.44 -24.35
N ASP A 336 20.54 -7.40 -24.80
CA ASP A 336 19.98 -6.08 -25.12
C ASP A 336 18.82 -6.14 -26.12
N LYS A 337 18.84 -7.08 -27.07
CA LYS A 337 17.77 -7.22 -28.08
C LYS A 337 16.52 -7.83 -27.45
N ALA A 338 16.68 -8.81 -26.57
CA ALA A 338 15.55 -9.41 -25.84
C ALA A 338 14.91 -8.40 -24.87
N LEU A 339 15.74 -7.59 -24.19
CA LEU A 339 15.29 -6.50 -23.34
C LEU A 339 14.56 -5.42 -24.13
N ASP A 340 15.14 -4.93 -25.24
CA ASP A 340 14.53 -3.89 -26.08
C ASP A 340 13.19 -4.36 -26.67
N LYS A 341 13.10 -5.62 -27.12
CA LYS A 341 11.84 -6.22 -27.57
C LYS A 341 10.79 -6.26 -26.46
N THR A 342 11.20 -6.60 -25.24
CA THR A 342 10.30 -6.65 -24.07
C THR A 342 9.86 -5.24 -23.67
N ARG A 343 10.77 -4.26 -23.71
CA ARG A 343 10.52 -2.85 -23.44
C ARG A 343 9.50 -2.29 -24.43
N LYS A 344 9.72 -2.47 -25.73
CA LYS A 344 8.78 -2.07 -26.80
C LYS A 344 7.39 -2.71 -26.66
N ARG A 345 7.33 -3.97 -26.21
CA ARG A 345 6.05 -4.63 -25.91
C ARG A 345 5.35 -4.01 -24.70
N TRP A 346 6.11 -3.59 -23.69
CA TRP A 346 5.59 -2.98 -22.48
C TRP A 346 5.16 -1.52 -22.68
N GLU A 347 5.90 -0.76 -23.48
CA GLU A 347 5.57 0.61 -23.94
C GLU A 347 4.38 0.66 -24.92
N GLY A 348 3.73 -0.48 -25.19
CA GLY A 348 2.59 -0.56 -26.12
C GLY A 348 2.96 -0.46 -27.61
N ILE A 349 4.24 -0.33 -27.98
CA ILE A 349 4.71 -0.27 -29.37
C ILE A 349 4.40 -1.58 -30.11
N VAL A 350 4.32 -2.70 -29.39
CA VAL A 350 3.82 -4.00 -29.90
C VAL A 350 2.54 -4.39 -29.15
N VAL A 351 1.39 -3.92 -29.64
CA VAL A 351 0.07 -4.19 -29.04
C VAL A 351 -0.29 -5.67 -29.17
N THR A 352 -0.15 -6.45 -28.08
CA THR A 352 -0.58 -7.86 -28.05
C THR A 352 -2.04 -8.07 -27.63
N ASN A 353 -2.70 -7.06 -27.03
CA ASN A 353 -4.13 -7.11 -26.70
C ASN A 353 -4.78 -5.74 -26.94
N LYS A 354 -5.44 -5.55 -28.09
CA LYS A 354 -6.04 -4.27 -28.51
C LYS A 354 -7.11 -3.73 -27.55
N ARG A 355 -7.63 -4.55 -26.62
CA ARG A 355 -8.78 -4.21 -25.78
C ARG A 355 -8.47 -4.01 -24.30
N TRP A 356 -7.24 -4.22 -23.85
CA TRP A 356 -6.82 -3.96 -22.47
C TRP A 356 -5.35 -3.55 -22.45
N ASP A 357 -5.11 -2.25 -22.61
CA ASP A 357 -3.77 -1.65 -22.60
C ASP A 357 -3.59 -0.81 -21.33
N GLU A 358 -2.75 -1.28 -20.40
CA GLU A 358 -2.47 -0.58 -19.13
C GLU A 358 -1.39 0.51 -19.29
N HIS A 359 -0.93 0.78 -20.51
CA HIS A 359 0.11 1.79 -20.75
C HIS A 359 -0.37 3.20 -20.45
N TYR A 360 0.37 3.91 -19.61
CA TYR A 360 0.10 5.31 -19.27
C TYR A 360 1.39 6.13 -19.18
N VAL A 361 2.44 5.52 -18.63
CA VAL A 361 3.79 6.07 -18.52
C VAL A 361 4.82 4.98 -18.83
N ASP A 362 5.92 5.36 -19.48
CA ASP A 362 7.01 4.48 -19.90
C ASP A 362 7.88 4.01 -18.73
N ASN A 363 7.85 4.71 -17.60
CA ASN A 363 8.55 4.25 -16.41
C ASN A 363 7.71 3.28 -15.56
N ILE A 364 8.17 2.04 -15.43
CA ILE A 364 7.50 0.97 -14.65
C ILE A 364 7.25 1.32 -13.17
N PHE A 365 8.06 2.21 -12.58
CA PHE A 365 7.92 2.66 -11.20
C PHE A 365 6.90 3.79 -11.09
N LEU A 366 6.96 4.78 -11.99
CA LEU A 366 5.96 5.85 -12.07
C LEU A 366 4.57 5.29 -12.36
N GLY A 367 4.45 4.26 -13.20
CA GLY A 367 3.18 3.59 -13.49
C GLY A 367 2.55 2.88 -12.28
N ARG A 368 3.29 2.69 -11.18
CA ARG A 368 2.73 2.20 -9.90
C ARG A 368 2.18 3.31 -9.03
N LEU A 369 2.67 4.53 -9.23
CA LEU A 369 2.25 5.72 -8.52
C LEU A 369 1.19 6.50 -9.30
N SER A 370 1.05 6.29 -10.60
CA SER A 370 0.00 6.90 -11.43
C SER A 370 -0.91 5.81 -11.97
N ASN A 371 -2.15 5.76 -11.49
CA ASN A 371 -3.06 4.65 -11.81
C ASN A 371 -4.28 5.08 -12.65
N LEU A 372 -4.19 6.21 -13.34
CA LEU A 372 -5.35 6.76 -14.04
C LEU A 372 -5.85 5.85 -15.17
N LYS A 373 -4.95 5.15 -15.88
CA LYS A 373 -5.34 4.22 -16.96
C LYS A 373 -6.11 3.00 -16.46
N ALA A 374 -5.83 2.48 -15.26
CA ALA A 374 -6.63 1.38 -14.73
C ALA A 374 -8.07 1.82 -14.38
N ALA A 375 -8.24 3.07 -13.94
CA ALA A 375 -9.56 3.68 -13.74
C ALA A 375 -10.33 3.75 -15.06
N ASP A 376 -9.66 4.23 -16.10
CA ASP A 376 -10.17 4.36 -17.46
C ASP A 376 -10.61 3.03 -18.06
N LEU A 377 -9.74 2.02 -18.09
CA LEU A 377 -10.09 0.68 -18.57
C LEU A 377 -11.27 0.09 -17.80
N SER A 378 -11.27 0.24 -16.47
CA SER A 378 -12.35 -0.30 -15.63
C SER A 378 -13.69 0.37 -15.96
N LEU A 379 -13.70 1.69 -16.14
CA LEU A 379 -14.92 2.43 -16.48
C LEU A 379 -15.34 2.13 -17.93
N TYR A 380 -14.41 2.09 -18.87
CA TYR A 380 -14.64 1.78 -20.28
C TYR A 380 -15.33 0.42 -20.45
N HIS A 381 -14.87 -0.59 -19.72
CA HIS A 381 -15.51 -1.90 -19.74
C HIS A 381 -16.81 -1.93 -18.95
N SER A 382 -16.95 -1.14 -17.87
CA SER A 382 -18.19 -1.06 -17.11
C SER A 382 -19.36 -0.54 -17.95
N GLU A 383 -19.14 0.47 -18.81
CA GLU A 383 -20.17 1.04 -19.70
C GLU A 383 -20.65 0.04 -20.78
N ARG A 384 -19.87 -1.01 -21.04
CA ARG A 384 -20.16 -2.05 -22.04
C ARG A 384 -20.85 -3.29 -21.47
N ILE A 385 -21.09 -3.32 -20.16
CA ILE A 385 -21.81 -4.43 -19.53
C ILE A 385 -23.29 -4.09 -19.47
N GLN A 386 -24.12 -4.93 -20.09
CA GLN A 386 -25.58 -4.77 -20.06
C GLN A 386 -26.23 -5.36 -18.79
N ASN A 387 -25.54 -6.28 -18.10
CA ASN A 387 -26.11 -7.01 -16.96
C ASN A 387 -25.25 -6.83 -15.69
N THR A 388 -25.56 -5.78 -14.92
CA THR A 388 -24.92 -5.47 -13.64
C THR A 388 -25.15 -6.54 -12.57
N ALA A 389 -26.20 -7.36 -12.69
CA ALA A 389 -26.48 -8.45 -11.74
C ALA A 389 -25.39 -9.52 -11.75
N LYS A 390 -24.79 -9.81 -12.92
CA LYS A 390 -23.67 -10.75 -13.01
C LYS A 390 -22.44 -10.28 -12.22
N MET A 391 -22.14 -8.98 -12.26
CA MET A 391 -21.06 -8.38 -11.48
C MET A 391 -21.36 -8.39 -9.98
N ARG A 392 -22.60 -8.08 -9.57
CA ARG A 392 -23.03 -8.19 -8.16
C ARG A 392 -22.93 -9.61 -7.63
N ASN A 393 -23.39 -10.60 -8.40
CA ASN A 393 -23.31 -12.01 -8.01
C ASN A 393 -21.86 -12.46 -7.90
N PHE A 394 -20.97 -11.98 -8.78
CA PHE A 394 -19.55 -12.26 -8.66
C PHE A 394 -18.92 -11.63 -7.42
N LEU A 395 -19.28 -10.38 -7.08
CA LEU A 395 -18.87 -9.75 -5.83
C LEU A 395 -19.37 -10.53 -4.61
N TYR A 396 -20.64 -10.92 -4.61
CA TYR A 396 -21.23 -11.74 -3.56
C TYR A 396 -20.46 -13.05 -3.39
N ASN A 397 -20.19 -13.75 -4.49
CA ASN A 397 -19.42 -14.99 -4.51
C ASN A 397 -17.98 -14.80 -4.02
N GLN A 398 -17.33 -13.67 -4.37
CA GLN A 398 -16.02 -13.34 -3.82
C GLN A 398 -16.08 -13.14 -2.30
N ILE A 399 -17.06 -12.38 -1.79
CA ILE A 399 -17.22 -12.13 -0.36
C ILE A 399 -17.54 -13.42 0.40
N THR A 400 -18.45 -14.25 -0.10
CA THR A 400 -18.79 -15.53 0.52
C THR A 400 -17.60 -16.50 0.47
N SER A 401 -16.78 -16.45 -0.59
CA SER A 401 -15.56 -17.27 -0.67
C SER A 401 -14.51 -16.97 0.40
N LEU A 402 -14.59 -15.79 1.06
CA LEU A 402 -13.70 -15.41 2.15
C LEU A 402 -13.93 -16.26 3.41
N LEU A 403 -15.14 -16.79 3.59
CA LEU A 403 -15.49 -17.62 4.74
C LEU A 403 -14.68 -18.92 4.71
N PRO A 404 -14.20 -19.45 5.86
CA PRO A 404 -13.57 -20.76 5.92
C PRO A 404 -14.50 -21.85 5.39
N SER A 405 -13.96 -22.89 4.74
CA SER A 405 -14.79 -23.98 4.19
C SER A 405 -15.67 -24.69 5.24
N PRO A 406 -15.25 -24.89 6.50
CA PRO A 406 -16.14 -25.42 7.54
C PRO A 406 -17.39 -24.56 7.77
N VAL A 407 -17.28 -23.24 7.64
CA VAL A 407 -18.42 -22.33 7.80
C VAL A 407 -19.37 -22.44 6.62
N LEU A 408 -18.85 -22.58 5.39
CA LEU A 408 -19.69 -22.78 4.20
C LEU A 408 -20.44 -24.11 4.24
N ASN A 409 -19.75 -25.18 4.64
CA ASN A 409 -20.37 -26.50 4.77
C ASN A 409 -21.45 -26.51 5.86
N LEU A 410 -21.26 -25.76 6.95
CA LEU A 410 -22.26 -25.61 8.01
C LEU A 410 -23.50 -24.84 7.53
N LEU A 411 -23.31 -23.87 6.65
CA LEU A 411 -24.39 -23.05 6.07
C LEU A 411 -25.02 -23.68 4.82
N ASP A 412 -24.58 -24.90 4.44
CA ASP A 412 -25.01 -25.60 3.23
C ASP A 412 -24.85 -24.75 1.94
N ILE A 413 -23.76 -23.96 1.88
CA ILE A 413 -23.45 -23.11 0.73
C ILE A 413 -22.47 -23.85 -0.18
N GLU A 414 -22.99 -24.38 -1.29
CA GLU A 414 -22.17 -24.96 -2.37
C GLU A 414 -21.48 -23.85 -3.17
N LEU A 415 -20.17 -23.70 -2.98
CA LEU A 415 -19.38 -22.66 -3.64
C LEU A 415 -18.00 -23.17 -4.08
N ASP A 416 -17.76 -23.16 -5.39
CA ASP A 416 -16.44 -23.46 -5.94
C ASP A 416 -15.48 -22.27 -5.76
N LYS A 417 -14.79 -22.28 -4.62
CA LYS A 417 -13.76 -21.29 -4.29
C LYS A 417 -12.62 -21.26 -5.29
N VAL A 418 -12.28 -22.38 -5.92
CA VAL A 418 -11.13 -22.46 -6.80
C VAL A 418 -11.43 -21.67 -8.07
N SER A 419 -12.59 -21.87 -8.65
CA SER A 419 -13.02 -21.14 -9.85
C SER A 419 -13.23 -19.65 -9.59
N ILE A 420 -13.80 -19.27 -8.44
CA ILE A 420 -14.02 -17.86 -8.10
C ILE A 420 -12.69 -17.12 -7.86
N ASN A 421 -11.73 -17.75 -7.18
CA ASN A 421 -10.43 -17.12 -6.88
C ASN A 421 -9.42 -17.19 -8.05
N LYS A 422 -9.77 -17.87 -9.16
CA LYS A 422 -8.95 -17.89 -10.38
C LYS A 422 -9.04 -16.57 -11.15
N ALA A 423 -10.20 -15.90 -11.13
CA ALA A 423 -10.44 -14.64 -11.82
C ALA A 423 -10.37 -13.45 -10.85
N SER A 424 -9.64 -12.40 -11.25
CA SER A 424 -9.75 -11.11 -10.58
C SER A 424 -11.07 -10.43 -10.93
N TYR A 425 -11.43 -9.39 -10.16
CA TYR A 425 -12.60 -8.58 -10.50
C TYR A 425 -12.48 -7.90 -11.88
N GLY A 426 -11.26 -7.46 -12.24
CA GLY A 426 -10.97 -6.89 -13.56
C GLY A 426 -11.04 -7.93 -14.69
N ASP A 427 -10.64 -9.17 -14.43
CA ASP A 427 -10.76 -10.25 -15.41
C ASP A 427 -12.23 -10.56 -15.71
N TYR A 428 -13.06 -10.63 -14.67
CA TYR A 428 -14.49 -10.91 -14.85
C TYR A 428 -15.22 -9.74 -15.54
N LEU A 429 -14.87 -8.50 -15.20
CA LEU A 429 -15.32 -7.29 -15.89
C LEU A 429 -14.97 -7.33 -17.39
N TYR A 430 -13.71 -7.64 -17.71
CA TYR A 430 -13.24 -7.76 -19.08
C TYR A 430 -13.98 -8.87 -19.85
N TYR A 431 -14.16 -10.04 -19.23
CA TYR A 431 -14.91 -11.15 -19.80
C TYR A 431 -16.35 -10.76 -20.13
N LEU A 432 -17.07 -10.12 -19.20
CA LEU A 432 -18.45 -9.69 -19.47
C LEU A 432 -18.55 -8.62 -20.55
N SER A 433 -17.55 -7.75 -20.66
CA SER A 433 -17.52 -6.69 -21.68
C SER A 433 -17.13 -7.19 -23.08
N THR A 434 -16.26 -8.20 -23.17
CA THR A 434 -15.65 -8.63 -24.45
C THR A 434 -16.08 -10.01 -24.94
N GLY A 435 -16.60 -10.85 -24.05
CA GLY A 435 -16.88 -12.27 -24.30
C GLY A 435 -15.65 -13.18 -24.25
N ASP A 436 -14.45 -12.64 -23.99
CA ASP A 436 -13.20 -13.41 -24.01
C ASP A 436 -12.98 -14.20 -22.71
N SER A 437 -13.29 -15.50 -22.73
CA SER A 437 -13.13 -16.40 -21.60
C SER A 437 -11.66 -16.71 -21.28
N TYR A 438 -10.73 -16.56 -22.24
CA TYR A 438 -9.29 -16.70 -21.98
C TYR A 438 -8.76 -15.56 -21.10
N GLY A 439 -9.51 -14.44 -20.99
CA GLY A 439 -9.19 -13.33 -20.11
C GLY A 439 -9.27 -13.65 -18.61
N LEU A 440 -10.00 -14.70 -18.20
CA LEU A 440 -10.35 -14.98 -16.80
C LEU A 440 -9.18 -15.37 -15.87
N GLN A 441 -7.95 -15.49 -16.38
CA GLN A 441 -6.76 -15.86 -15.59
C GLN A 441 -5.63 -14.82 -15.69
N SER A 442 -5.91 -13.64 -16.24
CA SER A 442 -4.88 -12.63 -16.53
C SER A 442 -4.52 -11.77 -15.31
N LYS A 443 -5.33 -11.81 -14.25
CA LYS A 443 -5.22 -11.02 -13.02
C LYS A 443 -5.22 -9.51 -13.29
N ARG A 444 -6.10 -9.07 -14.19
CA ARG A 444 -6.32 -7.65 -14.48
C ARG A 444 -6.81 -6.91 -13.24
N GLN A 445 -6.23 -5.76 -12.95
CA GLN A 445 -6.63 -4.97 -11.80
C GLN A 445 -7.76 -4.03 -12.21
N ALA A 446 -8.92 -4.19 -11.57
CA ALA A 446 -9.98 -3.19 -11.65
C ALA A 446 -9.76 -2.08 -10.61
N GLN A 447 -10.25 -0.89 -10.88
CA GLN A 447 -10.37 0.16 -9.86
C GLN A 447 -11.78 0.27 -9.31
N ILE A 448 -11.88 0.85 -8.12
CA ILE A 448 -13.16 0.99 -7.42
C ILE A 448 -14.22 1.74 -8.21
N ASN A 449 -13.84 2.75 -8.99
CA ASN A 449 -14.78 3.56 -9.76
C ASN A 449 -15.46 2.71 -10.85
N GLY A 450 -14.67 1.96 -11.65
CA GLY A 450 -15.22 1.09 -12.69
C GLY A 450 -15.83 -0.21 -12.14
N ALA A 451 -15.20 -0.81 -11.12
CA ALA A 451 -15.72 -2.01 -10.48
C ALA A 451 -17.06 -1.77 -9.76
N GLY A 452 -17.16 -0.62 -9.08
CA GLY A 452 -18.35 -0.16 -8.40
C GLY A 452 -19.46 0.17 -9.39
N MET A 453 -19.16 0.94 -10.44
CA MET A 453 -20.11 1.23 -11.51
C MET A 453 -20.65 -0.05 -12.16
N ALA A 454 -19.78 -1.00 -12.50
CA ALA A 454 -20.21 -2.24 -13.14
C ALA A 454 -21.16 -3.10 -12.29
N ALA A 455 -21.10 -3.00 -10.95
CA ALA A 455 -21.97 -3.76 -10.05
C ALA A 455 -23.21 -2.99 -9.60
N PHE A 456 -23.07 -1.71 -9.26
CA PHE A 456 -24.09 -0.96 -8.53
C PHE A 456 -24.50 0.35 -9.21
N ASP A 457 -23.96 0.66 -10.40
CA ASP A 457 -24.03 2.00 -10.97
C ASP A 457 -23.64 3.03 -9.90
N TYR A 458 -24.18 4.25 -9.92
CA TYR A 458 -23.88 5.30 -8.94
C TYR A 458 -24.13 4.92 -7.47
N TRP A 459 -24.90 3.86 -7.15
CA TRP A 459 -25.07 3.40 -5.76
C TRP A 459 -23.77 2.92 -5.12
N TYR A 460 -22.74 2.60 -5.93
CA TYR A 460 -21.42 2.25 -5.39
C TYR A 460 -20.82 3.35 -4.51
N LEU A 461 -21.17 4.63 -4.75
CA LEU A 461 -20.72 5.76 -3.94
C LEU A 461 -21.28 5.69 -2.52
N LEU A 462 -22.56 5.33 -2.35
CA LEU A 462 -23.14 5.14 -1.02
C LEU A 462 -22.55 3.92 -0.31
N ILE A 463 -22.32 2.83 -1.04
CA ILE A 463 -21.68 1.63 -0.49
C ILE A 463 -20.25 1.95 -0.05
N LEU A 464 -19.50 2.67 -0.89
CA LEU A 464 -18.17 3.16 -0.57
C LEU A 464 -18.20 4.00 0.71
N PHE A 465 -19.15 4.93 0.83
CA PHE A 465 -19.30 5.75 2.04
C PHE A 465 -19.40 4.89 3.31
N ILE A 466 -20.27 3.87 3.28
CA ILE A 466 -20.53 2.97 4.41
C ILE A 466 -19.31 2.09 4.72
N VAL A 467 -18.65 1.55 3.69
CA VAL A 467 -17.50 0.64 3.84
C VAL A 467 -16.26 1.35 4.37
N MET A 468 -16.04 2.62 4.00
CA MET A 468 -14.84 3.36 4.43
C MET A 468 -14.80 3.65 5.93
N ILE A 469 -15.95 3.83 6.59
CA ILE A 469 -16.00 4.14 8.03
C ILE A 469 -15.40 3.01 8.91
N PRO A 470 -15.88 1.74 8.83
CA PRO A 470 -15.29 0.64 9.59
C PRO A 470 -13.86 0.35 9.15
N LEU A 471 -13.52 0.56 7.88
CA LEU A 471 -12.15 0.44 7.39
C LEU A 471 -11.20 1.40 8.12
N PHE A 472 -11.54 2.70 8.19
CA PHE A 472 -10.74 3.70 8.90
C PHE A 472 -10.60 3.37 10.38
N TRP A 473 -11.69 2.96 11.01
CA TRP A 473 -11.65 2.54 12.41
C TRP A 473 -10.73 1.34 12.65
N LEU A 474 -10.79 0.30 11.80
CA LEU A 474 -9.88 -0.86 11.89
C LEU A 474 -8.42 -0.46 11.65
N ILE A 475 -8.16 0.40 10.68
CA ILE A 475 -6.81 0.89 10.38
C ILE A 475 -6.24 1.67 11.58
N ASP A 476 -7.03 2.53 12.21
CA ASP A 476 -6.56 3.32 13.36
C ASP A 476 -6.37 2.47 14.63
N LEU A 477 -7.02 1.30 14.74
CA LEU A 477 -6.69 0.32 15.79
C LEU A 477 -5.25 -0.20 15.70
N LEU A 478 -4.58 -0.04 14.56
CA LEU A 478 -3.15 -0.36 14.38
C LEU A 478 -2.22 0.75 14.89
N THR A 479 -2.77 1.75 15.57
CA THR A 479 -2.02 2.81 16.26
C THR A 479 -2.30 2.80 17.75
N PHE A 480 -1.38 3.34 18.55
CA PHE A 480 -1.54 3.52 19.99
C PHE A 480 -0.95 4.85 20.45
N THR A 481 -1.45 5.37 21.57
CA THR A 481 -1.01 6.66 22.08
C THR A 481 -0.40 6.45 23.45
N ILE A 482 0.77 7.03 23.69
CA ILE A 482 1.39 7.12 25.01
C ILE A 482 1.87 8.56 25.21
N ASP A 483 1.51 9.20 26.32
CA ASP A 483 1.82 10.60 26.66
C ASP A 483 1.53 11.57 25.49
N ASN A 484 0.28 11.51 24.98
CA ASN A 484 -0.20 12.29 23.83
C ASN A 484 0.57 12.10 22.50
N THR A 485 1.51 11.16 22.45
CA THR A 485 2.21 10.79 21.22
C THR A 485 1.59 9.53 20.61
N THR A 486 1.22 9.61 19.33
CA THR A 486 0.77 8.45 18.54
C THR A 486 1.96 7.66 18.00
N TYR A 487 1.94 6.35 18.23
CA TYR A 487 2.85 5.33 17.72
C TYR A 487 2.12 4.37 16.79
N ILE A 488 2.87 3.78 15.88
CA ILE A 488 2.40 2.85 14.86
C ILE A 488 2.81 1.43 15.26
N THR A 489 1.90 0.47 15.19
CA THR A 489 2.26 -0.93 15.44
C THR A 489 3.09 -1.50 14.30
N VAL A 490 4.01 -2.41 14.60
CA VAL A 490 4.82 -3.12 13.59
C VAL A 490 4.00 -3.78 12.48
N PRO A 491 2.86 -4.47 12.73
CA PRO A 491 2.03 -4.99 11.65
C PRO A 491 1.56 -3.90 10.68
N ALA A 492 1.21 -2.70 11.16
CA ALA A 492 0.84 -1.60 10.27
C ALA A 492 2.00 -1.19 9.34
N LEU A 493 3.24 -1.19 9.84
CA LEU A 493 4.42 -0.93 9.02
C LEU A 493 4.62 -2.00 7.93
N THR A 494 4.36 -3.28 8.23
CA THR A 494 4.48 -4.38 7.25
C THR A 494 3.52 -4.25 6.07
N ILE A 495 2.35 -3.62 6.28
CA ILE A 495 1.35 -3.40 5.23
C ILE A 495 1.34 -1.96 4.69
N MET A 496 2.35 -1.15 5.01
CA MET A 496 2.44 0.26 4.56
C MET A 496 2.27 0.46 3.05
N PRO A 497 2.84 -0.38 2.15
CA PRO A 497 2.57 -0.29 0.72
C PRO A 497 1.08 -0.42 0.39
N MET A 498 0.38 -1.36 1.04
CA MET A 498 -1.04 -1.57 0.85
C MET A 498 -1.85 -0.38 1.37
N ILE A 499 -1.49 0.19 2.53
CA ILE A 499 -2.17 1.36 3.11
C ILE A 499 -2.09 2.55 2.13
N MET A 500 -0.90 2.85 1.61
CA MET A 500 -0.70 4.00 0.71
C MET A 500 -1.31 3.79 -0.68
N THR A 501 -1.35 2.56 -1.18
CA THR A 501 -1.86 2.24 -2.53
C THR A 501 -3.22 1.56 -2.51
N LEU A 502 -3.97 1.67 -1.40
CA LEU A 502 -5.19 0.88 -1.17
C LEU A 502 -6.22 1.04 -2.30
N PHE A 503 -6.38 2.26 -2.80
CA PHE A 503 -7.31 2.60 -3.89
C PHE A 503 -6.81 2.20 -5.28
N ASN A 504 -5.56 1.72 -5.41
CA ASN A 504 -5.03 1.24 -6.67
C ASN A 504 -5.47 -0.21 -7.00
N PHE A 505 -6.15 -0.90 -6.08
CA PHE A 505 -6.52 -2.32 -6.19
C PHE A 505 -8.02 -2.55 -6.46
N GLU A 506 -8.36 -3.82 -6.74
CA GLU A 506 -9.57 -4.48 -7.31
C GLU A 506 -10.99 -4.06 -6.85
N GLY A 507 -11.22 -2.83 -6.44
CA GLY A 507 -12.52 -2.29 -6.07
C GLY A 507 -13.02 -2.68 -4.68
N LEU A 508 -14.35 -2.62 -4.48
CA LEU A 508 -15.00 -2.82 -3.17
C LEU A 508 -14.68 -4.18 -2.52
N SER A 509 -14.45 -5.22 -3.33
CA SER A 509 -14.08 -6.55 -2.83
C SER A 509 -12.81 -6.51 -1.97
N THR A 510 -11.84 -5.66 -2.31
CA THR A 510 -10.58 -5.52 -1.56
C THR A 510 -10.84 -4.95 -0.16
N PHE A 511 -11.69 -3.93 -0.06
CA PHE A 511 -12.00 -3.27 1.21
C PHE A 511 -12.77 -4.20 2.13
N ILE A 512 -13.80 -4.87 1.59
CA ILE A 512 -14.60 -5.84 2.34
C ILE A 512 -13.73 -7.03 2.76
N SER A 513 -12.85 -7.53 1.89
CA SER A 513 -11.92 -8.60 2.21
C SER A 513 -10.96 -8.22 3.33
N PHE A 514 -10.47 -6.98 3.33
CA PHE A 514 -9.62 -6.49 4.40
C PHE A 514 -10.38 -6.40 5.73
N ILE A 515 -11.60 -5.85 5.74
CA ILE A 515 -12.43 -5.72 6.95
C ILE A 515 -12.78 -7.10 7.53
N LEU A 516 -13.29 -8.01 6.69
CA LEU A 516 -13.82 -9.30 7.16
C LEU A 516 -12.73 -10.33 7.49
N ARG A 517 -11.56 -10.24 6.84
CA ARG A 517 -10.52 -11.27 6.96
C ARG A 517 -9.11 -10.69 7.09
N GLY A 518 -8.71 -9.79 6.21
CA GLY A 518 -7.32 -9.33 6.10
C GLY A 518 -6.79 -8.71 7.40
N TRP A 519 -7.57 -7.81 8.01
CA TRP A 519 -7.23 -7.17 9.28
C TRP A 519 -7.17 -8.18 10.43
N ILE A 520 -8.18 -9.06 10.54
CA ILE A 520 -8.25 -10.09 11.59
C ILE A 520 -7.03 -11.01 11.48
N GLN A 521 -6.71 -11.48 10.28
CA GLN A 521 -5.57 -12.33 10.01
C GLN A 521 -4.25 -11.64 10.40
N LEU A 522 -4.06 -10.37 10.01
CA LEU A 522 -2.86 -9.59 10.35
C LEU A 522 -2.67 -9.49 11.88
N VAL A 523 -3.74 -9.16 12.60
CA VAL A 523 -3.72 -9.01 14.06
C VAL A 523 -3.41 -10.34 14.74
N LEU A 524 -4.11 -11.42 14.36
CA LEU A 524 -3.91 -12.74 14.98
C LEU A 524 -2.49 -13.28 14.74
N ILE A 525 -1.98 -13.18 13.51
CA ILE A 525 -0.63 -13.62 13.18
C ILE A 525 0.40 -12.82 13.98
N TYR A 526 0.23 -11.51 14.12
CA TYR A 526 1.15 -10.70 14.91
C TYR A 526 1.13 -11.07 16.40
N ILE A 527 -0.05 -11.33 16.99
CA ILE A 527 -0.16 -11.80 18.37
C ILE A 527 0.55 -13.15 18.55
N VAL A 528 0.39 -14.07 17.60
CA VAL A 528 1.10 -15.36 17.59
C VAL A 528 2.62 -15.13 17.52
N LEU A 529 3.09 -14.26 16.62
CA LEU A 529 4.50 -13.93 16.50
C LEU A 529 5.09 -13.30 17.77
N ILE A 530 4.38 -12.37 18.41
CA ILE A 530 4.84 -11.80 19.70
C ILE A 530 4.99 -12.91 20.74
N LYS A 531 4.01 -13.81 20.85
CA LYS A 531 4.07 -14.91 21.83
C LYS A 531 5.23 -15.87 21.55
N ILE A 532 5.40 -16.30 20.29
CA ILE A 532 6.50 -17.19 19.89
C ILE A 532 7.84 -16.52 20.19
N THR A 533 8.03 -15.27 19.77
CA THR A 533 9.31 -14.56 19.95
C THR A 533 9.60 -14.20 21.40
N ASN A 534 8.56 -13.97 22.23
CA ASN A 534 8.72 -13.82 23.68
C ASN A 534 9.21 -15.11 24.34
N VAL A 535 8.69 -16.27 23.90
CA VAL A 535 9.16 -17.57 24.38
C VAL A 535 10.60 -17.80 23.95
N MET A 536 10.94 -17.57 22.68
CA MET A 536 12.32 -17.69 22.17
C MET A 536 13.30 -16.81 22.95
N LYS A 537 12.90 -15.57 23.28
CA LYS A 537 13.72 -14.63 24.05
C LYS A 537 14.02 -15.11 25.47
N LYS A 538 13.23 -16.01 26.05
CA LYS A 538 13.54 -16.58 27.38
C LYS A 538 14.65 -17.64 27.35
N PHE A 539 14.97 -18.17 26.16
CA PHE A 539 15.99 -19.20 25.97
C PHE A 539 17.34 -18.66 25.48
N VAL A 540 17.42 -17.36 25.20
CA VAL A 540 18.62 -16.62 24.79
C VAL A 540 18.93 -15.61 25.88
#